data_AF-A0A8X6TE50-F1
#
_entry.id   AF-A0A8X6TE50-F1
#
_cell.length_a   1.000
_cell.length_b   1.000
_cell.length_c   1.000
_cell.angle_alpha   90.00
_cell.angle_beta   90.00
_cell.angle_gamma   90.00
#
_symmetry.space_group_name_H-M   'P 1'
#
loop_
_entity.id
_entity.type
_entity.pdbx_description
1 polymer ?
#
loop_
_entity_poly.entity_id
_entity_poly.type
_entity_poly.pdbx_seq_one_letter_code
_entity_poly.pdbx_strand_id
1 'polypeptide(L)'
;MTSLQKKTTELQRKLNFHNIQYYSGEIIKNFAHRLETAAEYMLAQVQTNEAKTIIHSIILSKFITSLPQNFQRKLSSKNPSTLKEAIDIAVKMQQNSETHTTCSMLLQPVKTGNTEKDSITQKLDELTNQIANLKTEQKTETEVSQHISYRTPQQNTLPRHTVSCSFCGKPNHLMKDC
;
A
#
# COMPACT_ATOMS: atom_id res chain seq x y z
N MET A 1 -3.33 -32.89 36.39
CA MET A 1 -2.31 -31.94 35.89
C MET A 1 -1.62 -31.28 37.06
N THR A 2 -0.29 -31.31 37.09
CA THR A 2 0.53 -30.67 38.14
C THR A 2 0.59 -29.15 37.95
N SER A 3 0.92 -28.40 39.02
CA SER A 3 1.07 -26.93 38.99
C SER A 3 2.10 -26.46 37.94
N LEU A 4 3.17 -27.23 37.75
CA LEU A 4 4.20 -26.97 36.75
C LEU A 4 3.67 -27.12 35.30
N GLN A 5 2.93 -28.19 35.02
CA GLN A 5 2.32 -28.42 33.71
C GLN A 5 1.36 -27.29 33.29
N LYS A 6 0.60 -26.74 34.25
CA LYS A 6 -0.30 -25.60 34.00
C LYS A 6 0.48 -24.34 33.59
N LYS A 7 1.57 -24.02 34.30
CA LYS A 7 2.44 -22.87 33.98
C LYS A 7 3.10 -23.00 32.61
N THR A 8 3.60 -24.18 32.27
CA THR A 8 4.20 -24.45 30.95
C THR A 8 3.17 -24.27 29.83
N THR A 9 1.95 -24.76 30.02
CA THR A 9 0.87 -24.65 29.03
C THR A 9 0.43 -23.19 28.83
N GLU A 10 0.34 -22.42 29.91
CA GLU A 10 -0.01 -21.00 29.83
C GLU A 10 1.05 -20.20 29.06
N LEU A 11 2.33 -20.42 29.37
CA LEU A 11 3.43 -19.77 28.66
C LEU A 11 3.41 -20.12 27.16
N GLN A 12 3.18 -21.39 26.82
CA GLN A 12 3.09 -21.83 25.43
C GLN A 12 1.97 -21.13 24.67
N ARG A 13 0.80 -20.94 25.30
CA ARG A 13 -0.32 -20.20 24.69
C ARG A 13 -0.01 -18.72 24.48
N LYS A 14 0.67 -18.09 25.45
CA LYS A 14 1.17 -16.70 25.32
C LYS A 14 2.13 -16.55 24.15
N LEU A 15 3.08 -17.47 24.03
CA LEU A 15 4.03 -17.49 22.92
C LEU A 15 3.33 -17.73 21.57
N ASN A 16 2.34 -18.62 21.52
CA ASN A 16 1.58 -18.88 20.30
C ASN A 16 0.88 -17.61 19.78
N PHE A 17 0.16 -16.89 20.65
CA PHE A 17 -0.49 -15.62 20.26
C PHE A 17 0.54 -14.57 19.82
N HIS A 18 1.65 -14.43 20.56
CA HIS A 18 2.67 -13.44 20.23
C HIS A 18 3.33 -13.70 18.87
N ASN A 19 3.59 -14.97 18.55
CA ASN A 19 4.31 -15.39 17.34
C ASN A 19 3.40 -15.56 16.12
N ILE A 20 2.08 -15.42 16.28
CA ILE A 20 1.20 -15.38 15.11
C ILE A 20 1.58 -14.20 14.22
N GLN A 21 1.74 -14.54 12.94
CA GLN A 21 2.01 -13.63 11.85
C GLN A 21 1.16 -14.04 10.64
N TYR A 22 0.95 -13.08 9.76
CA TYR A 22 0.36 -13.32 8.46
C TYR A 22 1.42 -13.94 7.53
N TYR A 23 1.05 -15.00 6.80
CA TYR A 23 1.93 -15.61 5.82
C TYR A 23 1.68 -15.06 4.41
N SER A 24 2.74 -14.92 3.62
CA SER A 24 2.60 -14.49 2.23
C SER A 24 1.69 -15.44 1.45
N GLY A 25 0.71 -14.89 0.72
CA GLY A 25 -0.29 -15.67 -0.02
C GLY A 25 -1.40 -16.28 0.85
N GLU A 26 -1.43 -16.03 2.16
CA GLU A 26 -2.49 -16.53 3.02
C GLU A 26 -3.82 -15.78 2.78
N ILE A 27 -4.94 -16.51 2.82
CA ILE A 27 -6.28 -15.91 2.80
C ILE A 27 -6.49 -15.19 4.13
N ILE A 28 -6.91 -13.92 4.10
CA ILE A 28 -7.06 -13.08 5.30
C ILE A 28 -8.03 -13.70 6.32
N LYS A 29 -9.08 -14.37 5.86
CA LYS A 29 -10.00 -15.11 6.76
C LYS A 29 -9.29 -16.23 7.53
N ASN A 30 -8.36 -16.94 6.90
CA ASN A 30 -7.62 -18.01 7.56
C ASN A 30 -6.66 -17.43 8.60
N PHE A 31 -5.96 -16.34 8.26
CA PHE A 31 -5.12 -15.61 9.21
C PHE A 31 -5.93 -15.13 10.42
N ALA A 32 -7.08 -14.49 10.17
CA ALA A 32 -7.98 -14.02 11.21
C ALA A 32 -8.41 -15.15 12.14
N HIS A 33 -8.84 -16.28 11.57
CA HIS A 33 -9.24 -17.45 12.35
C HIS A 33 -8.12 -17.98 13.24
N ARG A 34 -6.89 -18.13 12.71
CA ARG A 34 -5.73 -18.54 13.52
C ARG A 34 -5.46 -17.58 14.67
N LEU A 35 -5.55 -16.28 14.41
CA LEU A 35 -5.35 -15.24 15.42
C LEU A 35 -6.42 -15.31 16.51
N GLU A 36 -7.70 -15.46 16.13
CA GLU A 36 -8.81 -15.62 17.06
C GLU A 36 -8.63 -16.86 17.94
N THR A 37 -8.35 -18.01 17.35
CA THR A 37 -8.11 -19.26 18.08
C THR A 37 -6.93 -19.15 19.04
N ALA A 38 -5.84 -18.47 18.65
CA ALA A 38 -4.72 -18.24 19.57
C ALA A 38 -5.06 -17.24 20.70
N ALA A 39 -6.05 -16.38 20.51
CA ALA A 39 -6.47 -15.39 21.51
C ALA A 39 -7.55 -15.92 22.46
N GLU A 40 -8.24 -17.02 22.14
CA GLU A 40 -9.31 -17.62 22.95
C GLU A 40 -8.90 -17.80 24.42
N TYR A 41 -7.66 -18.24 24.67
CA TYR A 41 -7.19 -18.42 26.04
C TYR A 41 -7.09 -17.09 26.81
N MET A 42 -6.76 -15.97 26.15
CA MET A 42 -6.68 -14.67 26.82
C MET A 42 -8.08 -14.21 27.24
N LEU A 43 -9.06 -14.41 26.35
CA LEU A 43 -10.46 -14.09 26.60
C LEU A 43 -11.04 -14.97 27.71
N ALA A 44 -10.65 -16.24 27.79
CA ALA A 44 -11.10 -17.18 28.83
C ALA A 44 -10.56 -16.85 30.23
N GLN A 45 -9.44 -16.11 30.33
CA GLN A 45 -8.79 -15.79 31.60
C GLN A 45 -9.31 -14.49 32.24
N VAL A 46 -10.11 -13.71 31.51
CA VAL A 46 -10.63 -12.41 31.97
C VAL A 46 -12.13 -12.48 32.23
N GLN A 47 -12.55 -11.95 33.39
CA GLN A 47 -13.96 -12.00 33.80
C GLN A 47 -14.70 -10.68 33.58
N THR A 48 -13.99 -9.56 33.56
CA THR A 48 -14.62 -8.23 33.43
C THR A 48 -14.79 -7.83 31.96
N ASN A 49 -15.85 -7.08 31.68
CA ASN A 49 -16.08 -6.53 30.35
C ASN A 49 -14.98 -5.55 29.93
N GLU A 50 -14.45 -4.77 30.86
CA GLU A 50 -13.32 -3.86 30.61
C GLU A 50 -12.08 -4.62 30.14
N ALA A 51 -11.70 -5.70 30.85
CA ALA A 51 -10.56 -6.53 30.45
C ALA A 51 -10.80 -7.19 29.10
N LYS A 52 -12.02 -7.68 28.81
CA LYS A 52 -12.38 -8.21 27.49
C LYS A 52 -12.20 -7.16 26.40
N THR A 53 -12.63 -5.92 26.62
CA THR A 53 -12.45 -4.81 25.67
C THR A 53 -10.96 -4.54 25.40
N ILE A 54 -10.12 -4.53 26.44
CA ILE A 54 -8.67 -4.38 26.28
C ILE A 54 -8.10 -5.53 25.45
N ILE A 55 -8.48 -6.77 25.75
CA ILE A 55 -8.06 -7.95 24.98
C ILE A 55 -8.50 -7.85 23.51
N HIS A 56 -9.75 -7.46 23.23
CA HIS A 56 -10.22 -7.24 21.86
C HIS A 56 -9.43 -6.16 21.12
N SER A 57 -9.05 -5.07 21.80
CA SER A 57 -8.18 -4.02 21.25
C SER A 57 -6.78 -4.56 20.91
N ILE A 58 -6.20 -5.40 21.78
CA ILE A 58 -4.92 -6.06 21.53
C ILE A 58 -5.01 -6.97 20.30
N ILE A 59 -6.07 -7.78 20.19
CA ILE A 59 -6.27 -8.68 19.04
C ILE A 59 -6.43 -7.88 17.75
N LEU A 60 -7.23 -6.81 17.77
CA LEU A 60 -7.40 -5.91 16.63
C LEU A 60 -6.08 -5.28 16.19
N SER A 61 -5.32 -4.74 17.14
CA SER A 61 -4.00 -4.14 16.86
C SER A 61 -3.04 -5.18 16.27
N LYS A 62 -2.99 -6.38 16.84
CA LYS A 62 -2.18 -7.50 16.32
C LYS A 62 -2.59 -7.89 14.92
N PHE A 63 -3.90 -7.96 14.63
CA PHE A 63 -4.41 -8.23 13.29
C PHE A 63 -3.92 -7.19 12.29
N ILE A 64 -4.15 -5.90 12.57
CA ILE A 64 -3.76 -4.81 11.66
C ILE A 64 -2.24 -4.83 11.44
N THR A 65 -1.46 -4.81 12.50
CA THR A 65 0.01 -4.70 12.43
C THR A 65 0.70 -5.92 11.80
N SER A 66 0.06 -7.08 11.79
CA SER A 66 0.61 -8.30 11.17
C SER A 66 0.36 -8.36 9.66
N LEU A 67 -0.59 -7.59 9.12
CA LEU A 67 -0.90 -7.61 7.69
C LEU A 67 0.16 -6.87 6.86
N PRO A 68 0.23 -7.10 5.53
CA PRO A 68 1.14 -6.34 4.67
C PRO A 68 0.83 -4.83 4.67
N GLN A 69 1.85 -4.00 4.42
CA GLN A 69 1.79 -2.54 4.59
C GLN A 69 0.66 -1.85 3.78
N ASN A 70 0.26 -2.39 2.64
CA ASN A 70 -0.86 -1.87 1.84
C ASN A 70 -2.21 -2.05 2.57
N PHE A 71 -2.40 -3.17 3.27
CA PHE A 71 -3.57 -3.41 4.11
C PHE A 71 -3.56 -2.51 5.33
N GLN A 72 -2.42 -2.43 6.03
CA GLN A 72 -2.25 -1.58 7.21
C GLN A 72 -2.69 -0.14 6.95
N ARG A 73 -2.11 0.52 5.94
CA ARG A 73 -2.43 1.91 5.62
C ARG A 73 -3.91 2.14 5.37
N LYS A 74 -4.57 1.22 4.65
CA LYS A 74 -5.99 1.34 4.35
C LYS A 74 -6.85 1.10 5.60
N LEU A 75 -6.51 0.11 6.41
CA LEU A 75 -7.20 -0.17 7.66
C LEU A 75 -7.06 1.00 8.64
N SER A 76 -5.87 1.57 8.79
CA SER A 76 -5.65 2.78 9.60
C SER A 76 -6.50 3.96 9.13
N SER A 77 -6.65 4.15 7.80
CA SER A 77 -7.52 5.21 7.27
C SER A 77 -9.01 4.98 7.51
N LYS A 78 -9.43 3.73 7.64
CA LYS A 78 -10.82 3.35 7.92
C LYS A 78 -11.13 3.30 9.41
N ASN A 79 -10.10 3.20 10.25
CA ASN A 79 -10.17 3.18 11.70
C ASN A 79 -11.23 2.19 12.25
N PRO A 80 -11.13 0.89 11.91
CA PRO A 80 -12.09 -0.10 12.38
C PRO A 80 -12.08 -0.17 13.91
N SER A 81 -13.25 -0.23 14.51
CA SER A 81 -13.41 -0.30 15.98
C SER A 81 -13.47 -1.74 16.50
N THR A 82 -13.68 -2.72 15.61
CA THR A 82 -13.77 -4.14 15.96
C THR A 82 -12.92 -5.00 15.03
N LEU A 83 -12.51 -6.18 15.53
CA LEU A 83 -11.80 -7.17 14.72
C LEU A 83 -12.62 -7.58 13.49
N LYS A 84 -13.92 -7.83 13.67
CA LYS A 84 -14.83 -8.22 12.58
C LYS A 84 -14.85 -7.17 11.46
N GLU A 85 -14.97 -5.90 11.82
CA GLU A 85 -14.95 -4.80 10.85
C GLU A 85 -13.62 -4.74 10.10
N ALA A 86 -12.50 -4.89 10.81
CA ALA A 86 -11.18 -4.93 10.19
C ALA A 86 -11.03 -6.11 9.21
N ILE A 87 -11.54 -7.30 9.57
CA ILE A 87 -11.55 -8.48 8.70
C ILE A 87 -12.38 -8.21 7.45
N ASP A 88 -13.60 -7.68 7.59
CA ASP A 88 -14.49 -7.42 6.46
C ASP A 88 -13.89 -6.43 5.46
N ILE A 89 -13.23 -5.37 5.96
CA ILE A 89 -12.50 -4.41 5.13
C ILE A 89 -11.33 -5.11 4.42
N ALA A 90 -10.53 -5.86 5.16
CA ALA A 90 -9.32 -6.49 4.64
C ALA A 90 -9.64 -7.57 3.59
N VAL A 91 -10.69 -8.37 3.79
CA VAL A 91 -11.18 -9.37 2.82
C VAL A 91 -11.60 -8.69 1.51
N LYS A 92 -12.36 -7.59 1.57
CA LYS A 92 -12.73 -6.84 0.36
C LYS A 92 -11.50 -6.31 -0.38
N MET A 93 -10.47 -5.88 0.35
CA MET A 93 -9.21 -5.46 -0.26
C MET A 93 -8.47 -6.60 -0.95
N GLN A 94 -8.43 -7.79 -0.34
CA GLN A 94 -7.78 -8.98 -0.92
C GLN A 94 -8.46 -9.41 -2.22
N GLN A 95 -9.79 -9.43 -2.23
CA GLN A 95 -10.58 -9.70 -3.43
C GLN A 95 -10.30 -8.69 -4.55
N ASN A 96 -10.23 -7.40 -4.22
CA ASN A 96 -9.92 -6.37 -5.21
C ASN A 96 -8.48 -6.48 -5.74
N SER A 97 -7.51 -6.89 -4.91
CA SER A 97 -6.15 -7.12 -5.40
C SER A 97 -6.04 -8.31 -6.36
N GLU A 98 -6.82 -9.37 -6.14
CA GLU A 98 -6.86 -10.54 -7.02
C GLU A 98 -7.52 -10.21 -8.37
N THR A 99 -8.58 -9.40 -8.39
CA THR A 99 -9.25 -9.00 -9.63
C THR A 99 -8.42 -8.05 -10.48
N HIS A 100 -7.69 -7.10 -9.88
CA HIS A 100 -6.79 -6.21 -10.63
C HIS A 100 -5.55 -6.94 -11.19
N THR A 101 -5.05 -7.97 -10.50
CA THR A 101 -3.94 -8.79 -11.01
C THR A 101 -4.38 -9.60 -12.24
N THR A 102 -5.62 -10.10 -12.22
CA THR A 102 -6.17 -10.90 -13.32
C THR A 102 -6.48 -10.04 -14.56
N CYS A 103 -6.99 -8.81 -14.39
CA CYS A 103 -7.19 -7.88 -15.52
C CYS A 103 -5.88 -7.37 -16.14
N SER A 104 -4.76 -7.41 -15.42
CA SER A 104 -3.46 -6.96 -15.95
C SER A 104 -2.74 -8.00 -16.82
N MET A 105 -3.18 -9.27 -16.81
CA MET A 105 -2.55 -10.36 -17.59
C MET A 105 -3.30 -10.72 -18.88
N LEU A 106 -4.42 -10.05 -19.20
CA LEU A 106 -5.22 -10.29 -20.42
C LEU A 106 -5.16 -9.15 -21.44
N LEU A 107 -4.04 -8.43 -21.53
CA LEU A 107 -3.70 -7.64 -22.72
C LEU A 107 -2.94 -8.53 -23.72
N GLN A 108 -3.61 -9.57 -24.22
CA GLN A 108 -3.26 -10.12 -25.53
C GLN A 108 -3.97 -9.27 -26.60
N PRO A 109 -3.32 -8.93 -27.72
CA PRO A 109 -3.96 -8.16 -28.78
C PRO A 109 -4.97 -9.04 -29.52
N VAL A 110 -6.20 -9.12 -29.02
CA VAL A 110 -7.31 -9.71 -29.77
C VAL A 110 -7.74 -8.70 -30.83
N LYS A 111 -7.26 -8.94 -32.05
CA LYS A 111 -7.80 -8.34 -33.27
C LYS A 111 -9.21 -8.91 -33.52
N THR A 112 -10.23 -8.19 -33.12
CA THR A 112 -11.60 -8.29 -33.65
C THR A 112 -12.22 -6.90 -33.52
N GLY A 113 -12.41 -6.19 -34.64
CA GLY A 113 -13.76 -6.08 -35.18
C GLY A 113 -14.49 -4.80 -34.76
N ASN A 114 -13.92 -3.65 -35.12
CA ASN A 114 -14.56 -2.52 -35.80
C ASN A 114 -15.91 -2.01 -35.27
N THR A 115 -15.91 -0.86 -34.58
CA THR A 115 -16.67 0.39 -34.92
C THR A 115 -16.89 1.33 -33.73
N GLU A 116 -16.81 0.86 -32.48
CA GLU A 116 -16.97 1.75 -31.30
C GLU A 116 -15.64 2.22 -30.67
N LYS A 117 -14.55 1.45 -30.82
CA LYS A 117 -13.24 1.81 -30.26
C LYS A 117 -12.60 3.02 -30.97
N ASP A 118 -12.78 3.11 -32.28
CA ASP A 118 -12.18 4.18 -33.09
C ASP A 118 -12.80 5.55 -32.74
N SER A 119 -14.07 5.59 -32.34
CA SER A 119 -14.73 6.83 -31.91
C SER A 119 -14.14 7.39 -30.61
N ILE A 120 -13.76 6.52 -29.67
CA ILE A 120 -13.20 6.94 -28.39
C ILE A 120 -11.74 7.38 -28.55
N THR A 121 -10.96 6.67 -29.38
CA THR A 121 -9.56 7.04 -29.67
C THR A 121 -9.50 8.34 -30.47
N GLN A 122 -10.38 8.52 -31.46
CA GLN A 122 -10.49 9.76 -32.23
C GLN A 122 -10.89 10.96 -31.36
N LYS A 123 -11.84 10.78 -30.43
CA LYS A 123 -12.21 11.83 -29.46
C LYS A 123 -11.07 12.18 -28.51
N LEU A 124 -10.23 11.22 -28.14
CA LEU A 124 -9.05 11.42 -27.29
C LEU A 124 -7.95 12.22 -28.01
N ASP A 125 -7.71 11.92 -29.28
CA ASP A 125 -6.74 12.66 -30.10
C ASP A 125 -7.22 14.08 -30.40
N GLU A 126 -8.53 14.25 -30.62
CA GLU A 126 -9.15 15.56 -30.82
C GLU A 126 -9.09 16.44 -29.57
N LEU A 127 -9.35 15.86 -28.38
CA LEU A 127 -9.15 16.53 -27.09
C LEU A 127 -7.68 16.89 -26.83
N THR A 128 -6.75 16.01 -27.20
CA THR A 128 -5.31 16.25 -27.02
C THR A 128 -4.82 17.39 -27.91
N ASN A 129 -5.32 17.47 -29.15
CA ASN A 129 -5.01 18.55 -30.07
C ASN A 129 -5.68 19.88 -29.66
N GLN A 130 -6.89 19.86 -29.10
CA GLN A 130 -7.52 21.06 -28.54
C GLN A 130 -6.73 21.62 -27.34
N ILE A 131 -6.20 20.75 -26.47
CA ILE A 131 -5.34 21.16 -25.34
C ILE A 131 -4.02 21.77 -25.83
N ALA A 132 -3.44 21.25 -26.92
CA ALA A 132 -2.23 21.81 -27.51
C ALA A 132 -2.48 23.20 -28.11
N ASN A 133 -3.62 23.41 -28.78
CA ASN A 133 -3.98 24.69 -29.40
C ASN A 133 -4.34 25.77 -28.37
N LEU A 134 -4.98 25.40 -27.24
CA LEU A 134 -5.24 26.34 -26.13
C LEU A 134 -3.95 26.82 -25.44
N LYS A 135 -2.85 26.07 -25.55
CA LYS A 135 -1.53 26.47 -25.02
C LYS A 135 -0.80 27.49 -25.90
N THR A 136 -1.15 27.56 -27.18
CA THR A 136 -0.54 28.49 -28.14
C THR A 136 -1.22 29.86 -28.19
N GLU A 137 -2.48 29.99 -27.75
CA GLU A 137 -3.21 31.27 -27.76
C GLU A 137 -2.95 32.14 -26.51
N GLN A 138 -2.27 31.64 -25.47
CA GLN A 138 -1.88 32.45 -24.30
C GLN A 138 -0.53 33.18 -24.45
N LYS A 139 0.10 33.18 -25.64
CA LYS A 139 1.44 33.79 -25.83
C LYS A 139 1.51 34.97 -26.80
N THR A 140 0.40 35.66 -27.04
CA THR A 140 0.38 36.85 -27.90
C THR A 140 -0.38 38.00 -27.24
N GLU A 141 0.03 38.44 -26.05
CA GLU A 141 -0.42 39.74 -25.54
C GLU A 141 0.44 40.26 -24.38
N THR A 142 1.78 40.36 -24.55
CA THR A 142 2.57 41.38 -23.83
C THR A 142 3.96 41.53 -24.46
N GLU A 143 4.07 42.36 -25.48
CA GLU A 143 5.35 43.00 -25.84
C GLU A 143 5.15 44.52 -25.83
N VAL A 144 5.58 45.17 -24.74
CA VAL A 144 6.13 46.53 -24.80
C VAL A 144 7.35 46.58 -23.89
N SER A 145 8.51 46.35 -24.51
CA SER A 145 9.73 47.14 -24.43
C SER A 145 10.05 47.88 -23.13
N GLN A 146 11.19 47.57 -22.50
CA GLN A 146 12.39 48.43 -22.57
C GLN A 146 13.60 47.89 -21.79
N HIS A 147 14.74 47.95 -22.49
CA HIS A 147 16.11 48.17 -21.98
C HIS A 147 17.00 47.01 -21.46
N ILE A 148 17.80 46.48 -22.41
CA ILE A 148 19.29 46.49 -22.47
C ILE A 148 20.08 45.82 -21.34
N SER A 149 20.85 44.78 -21.69
CA SER A 149 22.33 44.68 -21.64
C SER A 149 22.91 43.32 -21.17
N TYR A 150 23.47 42.59 -22.14
CA TYR A 150 24.62 41.67 -22.17
C TYR A 150 24.83 40.64 -21.03
N ARG A 151 24.79 39.34 -21.38
CA ARG A 151 25.94 38.39 -21.37
C ARG A 151 25.46 36.93 -21.56
N THR A 152 25.97 36.26 -22.59
CA THR A 152 26.17 34.79 -22.61
C THR A 152 27.24 34.40 -21.55
N PRO A 153 27.44 33.13 -21.13
CA PRO A 153 26.85 31.85 -21.57
C PRO A 153 26.41 30.91 -20.41
N GLN A 154 25.67 29.83 -20.69
CA GLN A 154 25.97 28.44 -20.29
C GLN A 154 24.75 27.51 -20.33
N GLN A 155 24.93 26.37 -21.00
CA GLN A 155 24.19 25.14 -20.78
C GLN A 155 24.35 24.72 -19.31
N ASN A 156 23.25 24.35 -18.64
CA ASN A 156 23.25 23.47 -17.46
C ASN A 156 21.87 22.80 -17.38
N THR A 157 21.75 21.57 -17.90
CA THR A 157 21.82 20.31 -17.15
C THR A 157 20.76 20.19 -16.05
N LEU A 158 19.78 19.32 -16.31
CA LEU A 158 18.84 18.81 -15.32
C LEU A 158 19.58 18.25 -14.08
N PRO A 159 18.99 18.30 -12.87
CA PRO A 159 19.63 17.75 -11.69
C PRO A 159 19.82 16.24 -11.83
N ARG A 160 21.07 15.80 -12.03
CA ARG A 160 21.48 14.40 -11.88
C ARG A 160 21.26 14.01 -10.42
N HIS A 161 20.33 13.10 -10.16
CA HIS A 161 20.31 12.36 -8.90
C HIS A 161 21.65 11.63 -8.74
N THR A 162 22.52 12.13 -7.88
CA THR A 162 23.73 11.42 -7.46
C THR A 162 23.30 10.32 -6.49
N VAL A 163 23.35 9.07 -6.95
CA VAL A 163 23.20 7.90 -6.07
C VAL A 163 24.38 7.94 -5.10
N SER A 164 24.11 8.16 -3.81
CA SER A 164 25.09 8.07 -2.74
C SER A 164 25.23 6.62 -2.27
N CYS A 165 26.46 6.21 -1.97
CA CYS A 165 26.70 4.87 -1.43
C CYS A 165 26.03 4.73 -0.07
N SER A 166 25.18 3.71 0.08
CA SER A 166 24.43 3.46 1.33
C SER A 166 25.32 3.06 2.51
N PHE A 167 26.61 2.74 2.27
CA PHE A 167 27.55 2.36 3.31
C PHE A 167 28.40 3.53 3.84
N CYS A 168 29.01 4.34 2.95
CA CYS A 168 29.90 5.44 3.37
C CYS A 168 29.37 6.85 3.05
N GLY A 169 28.21 6.97 2.38
CA GLY A 169 27.58 8.25 2.05
C GLY A 169 28.26 9.05 0.94
N LYS A 170 29.41 8.61 0.40
CA LYS A 170 30.09 9.31 -0.71
C LYS A 170 29.38 9.07 -2.04
N PRO A 171 29.32 10.08 -2.94
CA PRO A 171 28.75 9.91 -4.27
C PRO A 171 29.67 9.07 -5.18
N ASN A 172 29.12 8.60 -6.31
CA ASN A 172 29.84 8.00 -7.45
C ASN A 172 30.39 6.57 -7.28
N HIS A 173 29.89 5.76 -6.34
CA HIS A 173 30.13 4.32 -6.31
C HIS A 173 28.97 3.58 -5.62
N LEU A 174 28.84 2.27 -5.86
CA LEU A 174 27.87 1.40 -5.21
C LEU A 174 28.55 0.60 -4.09
N MET A 175 27.77 0.03 -3.17
CA MET A 175 28.27 -0.70 -1.98
C MET A 175 29.28 -1.82 -2.28
N LYS A 176 29.27 -2.37 -3.50
CA LYS A 176 30.20 -3.43 -3.93
C LYS A 176 31.63 -2.93 -4.16
N ASP A 177 31.79 -1.62 -4.37
CA ASP A 177 33.06 -0.96 -4.70
C ASP A 177 33.52 -0.02 -3.56
N CYS A 178 33.03 -0.24 -2.33
CA CYS A 178 33.31 0.60 -1.17
C CYS A 178 34.53 0.12 -0.37
#